data_AF-A0A8T3XG60-F1
#
_entry.id   AF-A0A8T3XG60-F1
#
_cell.length_a   1.000
_cell.length_b   1.000
_cell.length_c   1.000
_cell.angle_alpha   90.00
_cell.angle_beta   90.00
_cell.angle_gamma   90.00
#
_symmetry.space_group_name_H-M   'P 1'
#
loop_
_entity.id
_entity.type
_entity.pdbx_description
1 polymer ?
#
loop_
_entity_poly.entity_id
_entity_poly.type
_entity_poly.pdbx_seq_one_letter_code
_entity_poly.pdbx_strand_id
1 'polypeptide(L)'
;MEQKEELGLSVKKSEDFNEWYNQVVLKADMIDYSLVSGCIVIKPNSYAIWEKIQRIFDDKIKKSGHKNCYFPMFIPESLLKKEAEHVEGFNPEVAWVTKVGDTELNEKLA
;
A
#
# COMPACT_ATOMS: atom_id res chain seq x y z
N MET A 1 -35.93 9.30 11.37
CA MET A 1 -35.15 10.53 11.56
C MET A 1 -34.04 10.49 10.53
N GLU A 2 -34.15 11.30 9.48
CA GLU A 2 -33.09 11.42 8.47
C GLU A 2 -31.85 11.99 9.17
N GLN A 3 -30.78 11.19 9.24
CA GLN A 3 -29.48 11.70 9.64
C GLN A 3 -29.06 12.70 8.57
N LYS A 4 -28.99 13.98 8.94
CA LYS A 4 -28.50 15.03 8.06
C LYS A 4 -27.01 14.77 7.87
N GLU A 5 -26.63 14.24 6.71
CA GLU A 5 -25.22 14.00 6.38
C GLU A 5 -24.47 15.34 6.44
N GLU A 6 -23.52 15.43 7.38
CA GLU A 6 -22.64 16.57 7.49
C GLU A 6 -21.58 16.48 6.40
N LEU A 7 -21.91 17.04 5.23
CA LEU A 7 -21.13 16.98 3.99
C LEU A 7 -19.74 17.67 4.09
N GLY A 8 -19.56 18.58 5.06
CA GLY A 8 -18.32 19.37 5.24
C GLY A 8 -17.36 18.80 6.29
N LEU A 9 -16.22 19.45 6.50
CA LEU A 9 -15.27 19.11 7.57
C LEU A 9 -15.72 19.74 8.90
N SER A 10 -15.71 18.99 10.00
CA SER A 10 -16.14 19.48 11.32
C SER A 10 -14.98 19.97 12.20
N VAL A 11 -13.72 19.73 11.81
CA VAL A 11 -12.52 20.16 12.54
C VAL A 11 -11.56 20.96 11.66
N LYS A 12 -10.79 21.88 12.25
CA LYS A 12 -9.71 22.59 11.56
C LYS A 12 -8.41 21.79 11.61
N LYS A 13 -7.66 21.83 10.50
CA LYS A 13 -6.33 21.21 10.37
C LYS A 13 -5.36 21.56 11.50
N SER A 14 -5.40 22.80 11.99
CA SER A 14 -4.50 23.30 13.04
C SER A 14 -4.89 22.88 14.46
N GLU A 15 -6.13 22.44 14.66
CA GLU A 15 -6.68 22.11 15.97
C GLU A 15 -6.64 20.59 16.20
N ASP A 16 -7.07 19.80 15.21
CA ASP A 16 -6.97 18.34 15.21
C ASP A 16 -6.61 17.85 13.81
N PHE A 17 -5.31 17.63 13.58
CA PHE A 17 -4.80 17.19 12.28
C PHE A 17 -5.26 15.79 11.91
N ASN A 18 -5.36 14.88 12.89
CA ASN A 18 -5.66 13.47 12.66
C ASN A 18 -7.11 13.33 12.17
N GLU A 19 -8.05 13.93 12.90
CA GLU A 19 -9.45 13.90 12.53
C GLU A 19 -9.70 14.70 11.24
N TRP A 20 -9.03 15.84 11.07
CA TRP A 20 -9.10 16.61 9.82
C TRP A 20 -8.67 15.77 8.62
N TYR A 21 -7.54 15.05 8.74
CA TYR A 21 -7.02 14.23 7.66
C TYR A 21 -8.00 13.11 7.29
N ASN A 22 -8.50 12.38 8.30
CA ASN A 22 -9.48 11.31 8.09
C ASN A 22 -10.73 11.85 7.38
N GLN A 23 -11.28 12.97 7.83
CA GLN A 23 -12.45 13.55 7.20
C GLN A 23 -12.18 14.00 5.76
N VAL A 24 -11.02 14.59 5.47
CA VAL A 24 -10.68 15.00 4.11
C VAL A 24 -10.65 13.78 3.18
N VAL A 25 -9.92 12.73 3.54
CA VAL A 25 -9.71 11.59 2.63
C VAL A 25 -10.96 10.70 2.53
N LEU A 26 -11.79 10.63 3.55
CA LEU A 26 -13.04 9.87 3.51
C LEU A 26 -14.17 10.66 2.82
N LYS A 27 -14.41 11.91 3.25
CA LYS A 27 -15.52 12.73 2.72
C LYS A 27 -15.27 13.22 1.29
N ALA A 28 -14.02 13.31 0.85
CA ALA A 28 -13.68 13.59 -0.56
C ALA A 28 -13.73 12.36 -1.47
N ASP A 29 -14.21 11.21 -0.96
CA ASP A 29 -14.30 9.97 -1.71
C ASP A 29 -12.93 9.51 -2.26
N MET A 30 -11.88 9.70 -1.46
CA MET A 30 -10.50 9.41 -1.84
C MET A 30 -10.05 8.03 -1.38
N ILE A 31 -10.42 7.61 -0.18
CA ILE A 31 -10.10 6.30 0.38
C ILE A 31 -11.30 5.72 1.12
N ASP A 32 -11.29 4.40 1.33
CA ASP A 32 -12.16 3.71 2.30
C ASP A 32 -11.31 2.81 3.21
N TYR A 33 -11.77 2.57 4.44
CA TYR A 33 -11.13 1.60 5.32
C TYR A 33 -11.36 0.17 4.83
N SER A 34 -10.31 -0.65 4.87
CA SER A 34 -10.45 -2.09 4.67
C SER A 34 -10.71 -2.81 5.99
N LEU A 35 -11.10 -4.09 5.91
CA LEU A 35 -11.25 -4.95 7.10
C LEU A 35 -9.90 -5.36 7.72
N VAL A 36 -8.78 -5.11 7.04
CA VAL A 36 -7.43 -5.45 7.50
C VAL A 36 -6.77 -4.19 8.05
N SER A 37 -6.34 -4.25 9.31
CA SER A 37 -5.62 -3.15 9.95
C SER A 37 -4.38 -2.77 9.14
N GLY A 38 -4.18 -1.47 8.92
CA GLY A 38 -3.08 -0.95 8.11
C GLY A 38 -3.33 -1.00 6.59
N CYS A 39 -4.45 -1.55 6.13
CA CYS A 39 -4.83 -1.57 4.73
C CYS A 39 -6.03 -0.64 4.46
N ILE A 40 -5.98 0.06 3.33
CA ILE A 40 -7.04 0.97 2.85
C ILE A 40 -7.39 0.63 1.40
N VAL A 41 -8.63 0.93 1.02
CA VAL A 41 -9.04 0.95 -0.38
C VAL A 41 -8.74 2.33 -0.95
N ILE A 42 -7.99 2.38 -2.05
CA ILE A 42 -7.71 3.62 -2.77
C ILE A 42 -8.77 3.79 -3.86
N LYS A 43 -9.63 4.81 -3.73
CA LYS A 43 -10.77 5.04 -4.63
C LYS A 43 -10.33 5.70 -5.94
N PRO A 44 -11.17 5.73 -6.99
CA PRO A 44 -10.79 6.23 -8.32
C PRO A 44 -10.17 7.62 -8.34
N ASN A 45 -10.67 8.56 -7.53
CA ASN A 45 -10.12 9.92 -7.46
C ASN A 45 -8.66 9.93 -6.99
N SER A 46 -8.33 9.13 -5.96
CA SER A 46 -6.96 8.98 -5.48
C SER A 46 -6.10 8.16 -6.43
N TYR A 47 -6.65 7.09 -6.98
CA TYR A 47 -5.91 6.22 -7.89
C TYR A 47 -5.53 6.96 -9.18
N ALA A 48 -6.39 7.85 -9.69
CA ALA A 48 -6.08 8.72 -10.83
C ALA A 48 -4.89 9.66 -10.57
N ILE A 49 -4.67 10.09 -9.33
CA ILE A 49 -3.47 10.86 -8.94
C ILE A 49 -2.25 9.94 -9.04
N TRP A 50 -2.34 8.71 -8.53
CA TRP A 50 -1.27 7.73 -8.63
C TRP A 50 -0.92 7.38 -10.08
N GLU A 51 -1.92 7.16 -10.95
CA GLU A 51 -1.70 6.90 -12.38
C GLU A 51 -0.95 8.04 -13.09
N LYS A 52 -1.24 9.29 -12.72
CA LYS A 52 -0.49 10.46 -13.23
C LYS A 52 0.97 10.45 -12.79
N ILE A 53 1.21 10.18 -11.51
CA ILE A 53 2.57 10.07 -10.95
C ILE A 53 3.33 8.95 -11.68
N GLN A 54 2.72 7.78 -11.79
CA GLN A 54 3.30 6.62 -12.46
C GLN A 54 3.66 6.94 -13.91
N ARG A 55 2.77 7.55 -14.69
CA ARG A 55 3.05 7.92 -16.08
C ARG A 55 4.21 8.90 -16.20
N ILE A 56 4.21 9.97 -15.40
CA ILE A 56 5.26 11.00 -15.45
C ILE A 56 6.62 10.38 -15.10
N PHE A 57 6.66 9.50 -14.12
CA PHE A 57 7.90 8.83 -13.72
C PHE A 57 8.37 7.82 -14.77
N ASP A 58 7.46 7.02 -15.30
CA ASP A 58 7.71 6.02 -16.35
C ASP A 58 8.30 6.66 -17.62
N ASP A 59 7.74 7.80 -18.05
CA ASP A 59 8.26 8.56 -19.19
C ASP A 59 9.69 9.06 -18.95
N LYS A 60 10.03 9.43 -17.71
CA LYS A 60 11.37 9.92 -17.35
C LYS A 60 12.41 8.79 -17.38
N ILE A 61 12.09 7.63 -16.80
CA ILE A 61 13.04 6.51 -16.75
C ILE A 61 13.26 5.89 -18.14
N LYS A 62 12.23 5.88 -18.99
CA LYS A 62 12.34 5.42 -20.38
C LYS A 62 13.25 6.33 -21.22
N LYS A 63 13.21 7.65 -20.97
CA LYS A 63 14.12 8.61 -21.64
C LYS A 63 15.60 8.36 -21.30
N SER A 64 15.91 7.80 -20.14
CA SER A 64 17.28 7.41 -19.77
C SER A 64 17.64 5.98 -20.18
N GLY A 65 16.80 5.31 -20.98
CA GLY A 65 17.07 3.97 -21.54
C GLY A 65 16.62 2.80 -20.66
N HIS A 66 15.95 3.05 -19.53
CA HIS A 66 15.43 1.99 -18.68
C HIS A 66 14.24 1.28 -19.32
N LYS A 67 14.09 -0.01 -19.00
CA LYS A 67 12.96 -0.83 -19.43
C LYS A 67 12.28 -1.44 -18.21
N ASN A 68 10.95 -1.39 -18.21
CA ASN A 68 10.18 -2.02 -17.16
C ASN A 68 10.24 -3.54 -17.29
N CYS A 69 10.27 -4.21 -16.15
CA CYS A 69 10.13 -5.64 -16.01
C CYS A 69 9.31 -5.93 -14.75
N TYR A 70 8.76 -7.14 -14.66
CA TYR A 70 7.99 -7.58 -13.51
C TYR A 70 8.61 -8.86 -12.97
N PHE A 71 9.00 -8.82 -11.71
CA PHE A 71 9.48 -9.99 -10.97
C PHE A 71 8.32 -10.56 -10.14
N PRO A 72 8.36 -11.86 -9.81
CA PRO A 72 7.38 -12.46 -8.92
C PRO A 72 7.28 -11.70 -7.59
N MET A 73 6.06 -11.53 -7.09
CA MET A 73 5.83 -10.91 -5.78
C MET A 73 6.38 -11.77 -4.64
N PHE A 74 6.37 -13.10 -4.80
CA PHE A 74 6.82 -14.04 -3.79
C PHE A 74 8.27 -14.46 -3.99
N ILE A 75 9.03 -14.50 -2.89
CA ILE A 75 10.40 -15.00 -2.83
C ILE A 75 10.52 -16.15 -1.80
N PRO A 76 11.20 -17.26 -2.13
CA PRO A 76 11.48 -18.32 -1.16
C PRO A 76 12.30 -17.82 0.03
N GLU A 77 11.99 -18.33 1.22
CA GLU A 77 12.70 -18.03 2.46
C GLU A 77 14.22 -18.25 2.33
N SER A 78 14.64 -19.30 1.63
CA SER A 78 16.07 -19.60 1.38
C SER A 78 16.79 -18.52 0.58
N LEU A 79 16.11 -17.86 -0.36
CA LEU A 79 16.69 -16.76 -1.13
C LEU A 79 16.66 -15.47 -0.32
N LEU A 80 15.58 -15.20 0.42
CA LEU A 80 15.48 -14.02 1.28
C LEU A 80 16.57 -14.01 2.36
N LYS A 81 16.90 -15.18 2.93
CA LYS A 81 17.92 -15.31 3.98
C LYS A 81 19.36 -15.11 3.50
N LYS A 82 19.64 -15.23 2.19
CA LYS A 82 20.99 -14.94 1.67
C LYS A 82 21.37 -13.49 1.87
N GLU A 83 20.40 -12.57 1.84
CA GLU A 83 20.63 -11.14 2.08
C GLU A 83 20.96 -10.82 3.56
N ALA A 84 20.64 -11.73 4.49
CA ALA A 84 20.95 -11.55 5.91
C ALA A 84 22.46 -11.58 6.20
N GLU A 85 23.27 -12.19 5.32
CA GLU A 85 24.73 -12.15 5.40
C GLU A 85 25.32 -10.77 5.03
N HIS A 86 24.52 -9.91 4.38
CA HIS A 86 24.96 -8.60 3.89
C HIS A 86 24.40 -7.42 4.70
N VAL A 87 23.39 -7.64 5.56
CA VAL A 87 22.71 -6.59 6.32
C VAL A 87 22.64 -6.94 7.80
N GLU A 88 23.48 -6.29 8.60
CA GLU A 88 23.50 -6.43 10.06
C GLU A 88 22.17 -5.88 10.64
N GLY A 89 21.36 -6.74 11.26
CA GLY A 89 20.03 -6.38 11.79
C GLY A 89 18.86 -6.65 10.84
N PHE A 90 19.02 -7.52 9.83
CA PHE A 90 17.93 -7.94 8.95
C PHE A 90 16.83 -8.67 9.73
N ASN A 91 15.81 -7.93 10.18
CA ASN A 91 14.56 -8.46 10.70
C ASN A 91 13.47 -8.23 9.64
N PRO A 92 13.16 -9.23 8.79
CA PRO A 92 12.21 -9.02 7.71
C PRO A 92 10.80 -8.88 8.30
N GLU A 93 10.26 -7.66 8.29
CA GLU A 93 8.84 -7.39 8.55
C GLU A 93 7.99 -7.87 7.36
N VAL A 94 8.03 -9.18 7.08
CA VAL A 94 7.40 -9.81 5.92
C VAL A 94 6.23 -10.69 6.32
N ALA A 95 5.19 -10.68 5.48
CA ALA A 95 4.07 -11.60 5.60
C ALA A 95 4.48 -12.95 4.97
N TRP A 96 4.38 -14.02 5.75
CA TRP A 96 4.70 -15.37 5.25
C TRP A 96 3.45 -16.09 4.74
N VAL A 97 3.49 -16.52 3.49
CA VAL A 97 2.60 -17.55 2.97
C VAL A 97 3.17 -18.91 3.33
N THR A 98 2.45 -19.65 4.17
CA THR A 98 2.87 -20.96 4.70
C THR A 98 2.01 -22.12 4.20
N LYS A 99 0.84 -21.84 3.61
CA LYS A 99 -0.13 -22.83 3.14
C LYS A 99 -0.72 -22.43 1.79
N VAL A 100 -1.09 -23.42 1.00
CA VAL A 100 -1.94 -23.27 -0.19
C VAL A 100 -3.18 -24.12 0.03
N GLY A 101 -4.32 -23.46 0.29
CA GLY A 101 -5.50 -24.14 0.85
C GLY A 101 -5.14 -24.80 2.18
N ASP A 102 -5.42 -26.10 2.30
CA ASP A 102 -5.12 -26.89 3.50
C ASP A 102 -3.73 -27.55 3.48
N THR A 103 -2.98 -27.42 2.38
CA THR A 103 -1.66 -28.05 2.23
C THR A 103 -0.55 -27.14 2.74
N GLU A 104 0.30 -27.68 3.63
CA GLU A 104 1.50 -26.98 4.09
C GLU A 104 2.57 -26.94 3.01
N LEU A 105 3.18 -25.76 2.83
CA LEU A 105 4.27 -25.59 1.90
C LEU A 105 5.57 -26.17 2.47
N ASN A 106 6.35 -26.83 1.61
CA ASN A 106 7.69 -27.33 1.97
C ASN A 106 8.66 -26.20 2.35
N GLU A 107 8.41 -25.00 1.82
CA GLU A 107 9.19 -23.79 2.09
C GLU A 107 8.24 -22.59 2.14
N LYS A 108 8.47 -21.66 3.07
CA LYS A 108 7.66 -20.45 3.19
C LYS A 108 8.00 -19.46 2.08
N LEU A 109 7.00 -18.69 1.65
CA LEU A 109 7.15 -17.63 0.67
C LEU A 109 6.84 -16.28 1.34
N ALA A 110 7.67 -15.28 1.12
CA ALA A 110 7.44 -13.89 1.51
C ALA A 110 7.07 -13.05 0.29
#